data_AF-A0A9W6DBC2-F1
#
_entry.id   AF-A0A9W6DBC2-F1
#
_cell.length_a   1.000
_cell.length_b   1.000
_cell.length_c   1.000
_cell.angle_alpha   90.00
_cell.angle_beta   90.00
_cell.angle_gamma   90.00
#
_symmetry.space_group_name_H-M   'P 1'
#
loop_
_entity.id
_entity.type
_entity.pdbx_description
1 polymer ?
#
loop_
_entity_poly.entity_id
_entity_poly.type
_entity_poly.pdbx_seq_one_letter_code
_entity_poly.pdbx_strand_id
1 'polypeptide(L)'
;MFKKIKKLKKIWETQCLAMRFLTILGFIAFVHTCITIFINGGFSSSSNETIRSVMSSIFGYIFGDQIIPNDNLRDKKFQVLIAGFMSLLSLAVIMLSYWTSIDQTNSTIGEIRNILFSTVGFLISRVKLGNASNENDKNKNEKDKFKCD
;
A
#
# COMPACT_ATOMS: atom_id res chain seq x y z
N MET A 1 2.09 21.14 -12.37
CA MET A 1 2.60 19.77 -12.11
C MET A 1 3.89 19.73 -11.28
N PHE A 2 4.94 20.49 -11.64
CA PHE A 2 6.26 20.43 -10.98
C PHE A 2 6.29 20.65 -9.45
N LYS A 3 5.41 21.50 -8.90
CA LYS A 3 5.32 21.69 -7.43
C LYS A 3 4.88 20.42 -6.69
N LYS A 4 4.00 19.60 -7.29
CA LYS A 4 3.53 18.33 -6.69
C LYS A 4 4.64 17.29 -6.70
N ILE A 5 5.41 17.19 -7.79
CA ILE A 5 6.55 16.29 -7.92
C ILE A 5 7.64 16.62 -6.89
N LYS A 6 7.94 17.92 -6.67
CA LYS A 6 8.86 18.35 -5.61
C LYS A 6 8.40 17.92 -4.21
N LYS A 7 7.09 17.97 -3.94
CA LYS A 7 6.52 17.53 -2.66
C LYS A 7 6.62 16.01 -2.47
N LEU A 8 6.37 15.23 -3.52
CA LEU A 8 6.59 13.78 -3.52
C LEU A 8 8.06 13.43 -3.28
N LYS A 9 8.98 14.09 -3.99
CA LYS A 9 10.42 13.91 -3.81
C LYS A 9 10.84 14.19 -2.37
N LYS A 10 10.31 15.26 -1.76
CA LYS A 10 10.58 15.58 -0.36
C LYS A 10 10.10 14.49 0.60
N ILE A 11 8.89 13.95 0.39
CA ILE A 11 8.33 12.86 1.22
C ILE A 11 9.15 11.56 1.08
N TRP A 12 9.62 11.27 -0.14
CA TRP A 12 10.54 10.17 -0.42
C TRP A 12 11.88 10.34 0.29
N GLU A 13 12.41 11.55 0.30
CA GLU A 13 13.67 11.89 0.97
C GLU A 13 13.57 11.83 2.51
N THR A 14 12.37 11.90 3.08
CA THR A 14 12.15 11.73 4.53
C THR A 14 12.28 10.27 4.98
N GLN A 15 12.21 9.30 4.06
CA GLN A 15 12.27 7.88 4.39
C GLN A 15 13.70 7.40 4.65
N CYS A 16 13.83 6.44 5.57
CA CYS A 16 15.08 5.74 5.83
C CYS A 16 15.58 5.01 4.58
N LEU A 17 16.92 4.88 4.45
CA LEU A 17 17.58 4.27 3.30
C LEU A 17 17.00 2.86 3.00
N ALA A 18 16.84 2.03 4.03
CA ALA A 18 16.27 0.69 3.91
C ALA A 18 14.84 0.69 3.35
N MET A 19 13.99 1.63 3.78
CA MET A 19 12.61 1.74 3.31
C MET A 19 12.55 2.12 1.82
N ARG A 20 13.47 2.95 1.34
CA ARG A 20 13.56 3.28 -0.09
C ARG A 20 13.89 2.05 -0.92
N PHE A 21 14.87 1.26 -0.49
CA PHE A 21 15.24 0.02 -1.17
C PHE A 21 14.10 -1.00 -1.15
N LEU A 22 13.45 -1.21 -0.01
CA LEU A 22 12.29 -2.09 0.10
C LEU A 22 11.15 -1.66 -0.83
N THR A 23 10.84 -0.36 -0.88
CA THR A 23 9.78 0.16 -1.75
C THR A 23 10.12 -0.08 -3.23
N ILE A 24 11.37 0.17 -3.64
CA ILE A 24 11.82 -0.07 -5.02
C ILE A 24 11.74 -1.56 -5.36
N LEU A 25 12.25 -2.43 -4.49
CA LEU A 25 12.19 -3.89 -4.68
C LEU A 25 10.74 -4.39 -4.77
N GLY A 26 9.85 -3.88 -3.92
CA GLY A 26 8.43 -4.19 -3.95
C GLY A 26 7.77 -3.79 -5.27
N PHE A 27 8.11 -2.62 -5.81
CA PHE A 27 7.61 -2.18 -7.12
C PHE A 27 8.14 -3.04 -8.28
N ILE A 28 9.43 -3.38 -8.27
CA ILE A 28 10.02 -4.24 -9.30
C ILE A 28 9.35 -5.62 -9.28
N ALA A 29 9.17 -6.20 -8.09
CA ALA A 29 8.50 -7.48 -7.92
C ALA A 29 7.03 -7.41 -8.37
N PHE A 30 6.32 -6.32 -8.04
CA PHE A 30 4.94 -6.11 -8.49
C PHE A 30 4.82 -6.01 -10.01
N VAL A 31 5.69 -5.23 -10.66
CA VAL A 31 5.70 -5.11 -12.12
C VAL A 31 5.99 -6.45 -12.79
N HIS A 32 6.95 -7.22 -12.25
CA HIS A 32 7.24 -8.57 -12.73
C HIS A 32 5.99 -9.47 -12.63
N THR A 33 5.32 -9.48 -11.47
CA THR A 33 4.08 -10.24 -11.25
C THR A 33 2.96 -9.81 -12.20
N CYS A 34 2.85 -8.51 -12.54
CA CYS A 34 1.88 -8.04 -13.53
C CYS A 34 2.19 -8.59 -14.92
N ILE A 35 3.45 -8.56 -15.34
CA ILE A 35 3.89 -9.03 -16.65
C ILE A 35 3.65 -10.55 -16.78
N THR A 36 3.97 -11.33 -15.74
CA THR A 36 3.80 -12.79 -15.77
C THR A 36 2.34 -13.22 -15.90
N ILE A 37 1.39 -12.44 -15.36
CA ILE A 37 -0.05 -12.67 -15.54
C ILE A 37 -0.42 -12.65 -17.04
N PHE A 38 0.09 -11.69 -17.81
CA PHE A 38 -0.29 -11.52 -19.22
C PHE A 38 0.50 -12.40 -20.19
N ILE A 39 1.72 -12.81 -19.85
CA ILE A 39 2.60 -13.59 -20.75
C ILE A 39 2.23 -15.08 -20.78
N ASN A 40 1.36 -15.56 -19.87
CA ASN A 40 0.95 -16.97 -19.82
C ASN A 40 2.16 -17.94 -19.75
N GLY A 41 3.29 -17.47 -19.21
CA GLY A 41 4.51 -18.25 -19.04
C GLY A 41 4.29 -19.30 -17.97
N GLY A 42 4.48 -20.59 -18.32
CA GLY A 42 4.21 -21.76 -17.48
C GLY A 42 4.44 -21.55 -15.98
N PHE A 43 3.38 -21.80 -15.21
CA PHE A 43 3.19 -21.40 -13.81
C PHE A 43 4.05 -22.12 -12.76
N SER A 44 5.14 -22.80 -13.14
CA SER A 44 5.86 -23.73 -12.26
C SER A 44 7.34 -23.41 -12.02
N SER A 45 7.77 -22.15 -12.23
CA SER A 45 9.11 -21.74 -11.80
C SER A 45 9.09 -21.35 -10.32
N SER A 46 9.87 -22.05 -9.49
CA SER A 46 10.12 -21.72 -8.07
C SER A 46 10.55 -20.26 -7.86
N SER A 47 11.14 -19.64 -8.88
CA SER A 47 11.50 -18.22 -8.88
C SER A 47 10.27 -17.31 -8.82
N ASN A 48 9.18 -17.64 -9.50
CA ASN A 48 7.95 -16.84 -9.47
C ASN A 48 7.34 -16.84 -8.06
N GLU A 49 7.28 -18.00 -7.41
CA GLU A 49 6.77 -18.14 -6.04
C GLU A 49 7.63 -17.35 -5.04
N THR A 50 8.96 -17.34 -5.23
CA THR A 50 9.89 -16.58 -4.40
C THR A 50 9.66 -15.07 -4.55
N ILE A 51 9.57 -14.57 -5.79
CA ILE A 51 9.31 -13.15 -6.07
C ILE A 51 8.00 -12.70 -5.43
N ARG A 52 6.98 -13.54 -5.55
CA ARG A 52 5.65 -13.35 -4.97
C ARG A 52 5.67 -13.29 -3.43
N SER A 53 6.39 -14.20 -2.78
CA SER A 53 6.59 -14.19 -1.33
C SER A 53 7.32 -12.93 -0.85
N VAL A 54 8.40 -12.53 -1.55
CA VAL A 54 9.15 -11.30 -1.25
C VAL A 54 8.25 -10.06 -1.41
N MET A 55 7.47 -10.00 -2.49
CA MET A 55 6.49 -8.94 -2.72
C MET A 55 5.48 -8.84 -1.57
N SER A 56 4.88 -9.96 -1.18
CA SER A 56 3.91 -10.01 -0.09
C SER A 56 4.53 -9.62 1.26
N SER A 57 5.78 -9.99 1.52
CA SER A 57 6.50 -9.59 2.74
C SER A 57 6.77 -8.09 2.78
N ILE A 58 7.21 -7.49 1.68
CA ILE A 58 7.48 -6.06 1.58
C ILE A 58 6.19 -5.26 1.78
N PHE A 59 5.12 -5.59 1.06
CA PHE A 59 3.85 -4.87 1.19
C PHE A 59 3.15 -5.17 2.51
N GLY A 60 3.27 -6.39 3.02
CA GLY A 60 2.87 -6.74 4.38
C GLY A 60 3.58 -5.89 5.43
N TYR A 61 4.87 -5.60 5.25
CA TYR A 61 5.61 -4.68 6.14
C TYR A 61 5.17 -3.21 5.98
N ILE A 62 4.87 -2.76 4.75
CA ILE A 62 4.47 -1.36 4.50
C ILE A 62 3.04 -1.07 5.01
N PHE A 63 2.12 -2.04 4.88
CA PHE A 63 0.70 -1.86 5.16
C PHE A 63 0.22 -2.58 6.43
N GLY A 64 0.97 -3.56 6.93
CA GLY A 64 0.63 -4.34 8.11
C GLY A 64 0.75 -3.52 9.38
N ASP A 65 -0.32 -3.52 10.18
CA ASP A 65 -0.44 -2.75 11.43
C ASP A 65 0.01 -3.56 12.67
N GLN A 66 0.96 -4.50 12.54
CA GLN A 66 1.34 -5.39 13.63
C GLN A 66 2.86 -5.44 13.86
N ILE A 67 3.32 -4.85 14.96
CA ILE A 67 3.62 -5.46 16.29
C ILE A 67 4.57 -4.53 17.07
N ILE A 68 5.27 -3.62 16.39
CA ILE A 68 6.10 -2.60 17.04
C ILE A 68 5.73 -1.25 16.43
N PRO A 69 5.33 -0.23 17.21
CA PRO A 69 5.30 1.14 16.73
C PRO A 69 6.73 1.48 16.30
N ASN A 70 7.02 1.26 15.02
CA ASN A 70 8.32 1.55 14.47
C ASN A 70 8.33 3.05 14.21
N ASP A 71 8.87 3.83 15.15
CA ASP A 71 9.14 5.27 14.99
C ASP A 71 9.99 5.58 13.74
N ASN A 72 10.55 4.54 13.11
CA ASN A 72 11.35 4.58 11.90
C ASN A 72 10.53 4.66 10.59
N LEU A 73 9.22 4.36 10.62
CA LEU A 73 8.29 4.67 9.50
C LEU A 73 7.75 6.09 9.67
N ARG A 74 8.66 7.05 9.49
CA ARG A 74 8.54 8.43 9.96
C ARG A 74 7.44 9.26 9.28
N ASP A 75 6.82 8.79 8.19
CA ASP A 75 5.81 9.57 7.47
C ASP A 75 4.58 8.73 7.06
N LYS A 76 3.50 8.85 7.85
CA LYS A 76 2.19 8.23 7.56
C LYS A 76 1.65 8.64 6.18
N LYS A 77 2.02 9.82 5.67
CA LYS A 77 1.59 10.30 4.34
C LYS A 77 2.23 9.49 3.21
N PHE A 78 3.45 9.01 3.42
CA PHE A 78 4.15 8.17 2.44
C PHE A 78 3.45 6.82 2.27
N GLN A 79 3.11 6.16 3.37
CA GLN A 79 2.39 4.89 3.33
C GLN A 79 1.01 5.03 2.67
N VAL A 80 0.26 6.09 2.98
CA VAL A 80 -1.03 6.37 2.33
C VAL A 80 -0.86 6.57 0.81
N LEU A 81 0.21 7.26 0.39
CA LEU A 81 0.49 7.49 -1.02
C LEU A 81 0.83 6.18 -1.74
N ILE A 82 1.71 5.35 -1.15
CA ILE A 82 2.03 4.04 -1.71
C ILE A 82 0.79 3.15 -1.75
N ALA A 83 0.03 3.07 -0.65
CA ALA A 83 -1.17 2.25 -0.58
C ALA A 83 -2.19 2.67 -1.66
N GLY A 84 -2.41 3.98 -1.85
CA GLY A 84 -3.28 4.50 -2.90
C GLY A 84 -2.79 4.20 -4.32
N PHE A 85 -1.48 4.26 -4.55
CA PHE A 85 -0.91 3.91 -5.85
C PHE A 85 -1.00 2.40 -6.14
N MET A 86 -0.66 1.57 -5.14
CA MET A 86 -0.73 0.12 -5.25
C MET A 86 -2.17 -0.39 -5.40
N SER A 87 -3.14 0.20 -4.72
CA SER A 87 -4.55 -0.17 -4.88
C SER A 87 -5.06 0.14 -6.28
N LEU A 88 -4.70 1.30 -6.83
CA LEU A 88 -5.08 1.71 -8.19
C LEU A 88 -4.46 0.76 -9.24
N LEU A 89 -3.18 0.45 -9.11
CA LEU A 89 -2.50 -0.49 -10.00
C LEU A 89 -3.07 -1.91 -9.90
N SER A 90 -3.26 -2.42 -8.68
CA SER A 90 -3.80 -3.77 -8.46
C SER A 90 -5.22 -3.91 -9.00
N LEU A 91 -6.06 -2.88 -8.82
CA LEU A 91 -7.40 -2.84 -9.40
C LEU A 91 -7.36 -2.83 -10.93
N ALA A 92 -6.48 -2.04 -11.54
CA ALA A 92 -6.33 -1.99 -13.00
C ALA A 92 -5.92 -3.37 -13.56
N VAL A 93 -4.97 -4.05 -12.90
CA VAL A 93 -4.52 -5.39 -13.31
C VAL A 93 -5.65 -6.42 -13.20
N ILE A 94 -6.47 -6.36 -12.14
CA ILE A 94 -7.62 -7.26 -11.99
C ILE A 94 -8.68 -6.99 -13.07
N MET A 95 -8.97 -5.72 -13.38
CA MET A 95 -9.91 -5.36 -14.45
C MET A 95 -9.42 -5.85 -15.82
N LEU A 96 -8.13 -5.65 -16.12
CA LEU A 96 -7.52 -6.14 -17.36
C LEU A 96 -7.55 -7.66 -17.43
N SER A 97 -7.22 -8.35 -16.34
CA SER A 97 -7.23 -9.81 -16.28
C SER A 97 -8.62 -10.39 -16.52
N TYR A 98 -9.67 -9.71 -16.03
CA TYR A 98 -11.06 -10.05 -16.30
C TYR A 98 -11.43 -9.88 -17.78
N TRP A 99 -10.98 -8.80 -18.43
CA TRP A 99 -11.24 -8.55 -19.85
C TRP A 99 -10.48 -9.50 -20.79
N THR A 100 -9.28 -9.93 -20.41
CA THR A 100 -8.46 -10.85 -21.21
C THR A 100 -8.79 -12.33 -20.97
N SER A 101 -9.84 -12.64 -20.20
CA SER A 101 -10.28 -14.00 -19.86
C SER A 101 -9.16 -14.87 -19.26
N ILE A 102 -8.27 -14.27 -18.46
CA ILE A 102 -7.23 -15.03 -17.77
C ILE A 102 -7.89 -15.87 -16.67
N ASP A 103 -7.42 -17.10 -16.51
CA ASP A 103 -7.92 -18.03 -15.50
C ASP A 103 -7.84 -17.41 -14.09
N GLN A 104 -9.00 -17.23 -13.46
CA GLN A 104 -9.12 -16.63 -12.14
C GLN A 104 -8.62 -17.53 -11.00
N THR A 105 -8.37 -18.81 -11.26
CA THR A 105 -7.79 -19.75 -10.29
C THR A 105 -6.26 -19.61 -10.17
N ASN A 106 -5.65 -18.78 -11.02
CA ASN A 106 -4.24 -18.49 -11.01
C ASN A 106 -3.79 -17.87 -9.67
N SER A 107 -2.86 -18.55 -9.00
CA SER A 107 -2.27 -18.11 -7.73
C SER A 107 -1.70 -16.68 -7.79
N THR A 108 -1.19 -16.28 -8.96
CA THR A 108 -0.64 -14.93 -9.20
C THR A 108 -1.72 -13.85 -9.14
N ILE A 109 -2.91 -14.12 -9.69
CA ILE A 109 -4.06 -13.21 -9.57
C ILE A 109 -4.56 -13.17 -8.12
N GLY A 110 -4.54 -14.31 -7.43
CA GLY A 110 -4.88 -14.40 -6.00
C GLY A 110 -4.04 -13.44 -5.14
N GLU A 111 -2.75 -13.34 -5.41
CA GLU A 111 -1.87 -12.44 -4.68
C GLU A 111 -2.09 -10.95 -4.99
N ILE A 112 -2.37 -10.60 -6.25
CA ILE A 112 -2.75 -9.22 -6.60
C ILE A 112 -4.06 -8.84 -5.89
N ARG A 113 -5.02 -9.76 -5.76
CA ARG A 113 -6.23 -9.54 -4.96
C ARG A 113 -5.90 -9.31 -3.48
N ASN A 114 -4.99 -10.09 -2.91
CA ASN A 114 -4.56 -9.91 -1.52
C ASN A 114 -3.90 -8.55 -1.29
N ILE A 115 -3.05 -8.10 -2.22
CA ILE A 115 -2.47 -6.74 -2.16
C ILE A 115 -3.57 -5.68 -2.26
N LEU A 116 -4.55 -5.84 -3.16
CA LEU A 116 -5.67 -4.92 -3.25
C LEU A 116 -6.47 -4.86 -1.95
N PHE A 117 -6.80 -6.00 -1.34
CA PHE A 117 -7.52 -6.03 -0.07
C PHE A 117 -6.72 -5.43 1.08
N SER A 118 -5.41 -5.73 1.14
CA SER A 118 -4.52 -5.17 2.17
C SER A 118 -4.41 -3.64 2.03
N THR A 119 -4.17 -3.13 0.81
CA THR A 119 -4.05 -1.69 0.55
C THR A 119 -5.35 -0.95 0.80
N VAL A 120 -6.50 -1.49 0.37
CA VAL A 120 -7.82 -0.91 0.63
C VAL A 120 -8.16 -0.94 2.12
N GLY A 121 -7.92 -2.06 2.81
CA GLY A 121 -8.11 -2.17 4.26
C GLY A 121 -7.26 -1.17 5.04
N PHE A 122 -6.00 -1.01 4.65
CA PHE A 122 -5.11 0.01 5.21
C PHE A 122 -5.64 1.43 4.98
N LEU A 123 -6.07 1.76 3.76
CA LEU A 123 -6.64 3.08 3.45
C LEU A 123 -7.91 3.38 4.26
N ILE A 124 -8.82 2.39 4.37
CA ILE A 124 -10.04 2.51 5.18
C ILE A 124 -9.69 2.75 6.66
N SER A 125 -8.72 1.99 7.20
CA SER A 125 -8.22 2.18 8.57
C SER A 125 -7.70 3.61 8.79
N ARG A 126 -6.93 4.15 7.83
CA ARG A 126 -6.43 5.53 7.89
C ARG A 126 -7.52 6.59 7.84
N VAL A 127 -8.56 6.39 7.04
CA VAL A 127 -9.74 7.30 7.01
C VAL A 127 -10.45 7.30 8.37
N LYS A 128 -10.69 6.12 8.94
CA LYS A 128 -11.32 5.98 10.26
C LYS A 128 -10.54 6.67 11.37
N LEU A 129 -9.20 6.51 11.39
CA LEU A 129 -8.30 7.16 12.34
C LEU A 129 -8.29 8.70 12.20
N GLY A 130 -8.37 9.20 10.97
CA GLY A 130 -8.48 10.64 10.70
C GLY A 130 -9.78 11.23 11.25
N ASN A 131 -10.89 10.52 11.11
CA ASN A 131 -12.19 10.97 11.63
C ASN A 131 -12.24 10.95 13.17
N ALA A 132 -11.70 9.90 13.81
CA ALA A 132 -11.64 9.82 15.27
C ALA A 132 -10.75 10.91 15.92
N SER A 133 -9.65 11.30 15.24
CA SER A 133 -8.78 12.38 15.72
C SER A 133 -9.48 13.75 15.66
N ASN A 134 -10.24 14.00 14.59
CA ASN A 134 -11.02 15.24 14.45
C ASN A 134 -12.20 15.32 15.43
N GLU A 135 -12.77 14.19 15.85
CA GLU A 135 -13.85 14.14 16.83
C GLU A 135 -13.34 14.41 18.26
N ASN A 136 -12.15 13.91 18.61
CA ASN A 136 -11.50 14.22 19.87
C ASN A 136 -11.05 15.69 19.98
N ASP A 137 -10.59 16.32 18.89
CA ASP A 137 -10.27 17.75 18.88
C ASP A 137 -11.53 18.64 18.95
N LYS A 138 -12.66 18.20 18.39
CA LYS A 138 -13.95 18.89 18.56
C LYS A 138 -14.45 18.79 20.00
N ASN A 139 -14.39 17.61 20.62
CA ASN A 139 -14.79 17.43 22.03
C ASN A 139 -13.87 18.15 23.02
N LYS A 140 -12.60 18.38 22.67
CA LYS A 140 -11.68 19.17 23.50
C LYS A 140 -12.00 20.67 23.42
N ASN A 141 -12.27 21.20 22.22
CA ASN A 141 -12.70 22.59 22.04
C ASN A 141 -14.10 22.89 22.57
N GLU A 142 -14.95 21.87 22.76
CA GLU A 142 -16.27 22.03 23.40
C GLU A 142 -16.19 22.00 24.93
N LYS A 143 -15.22 21.27 25.51
CA LYS A 143 -14.98 21.26 26.96
C LYS A 143 -14.32 22.52 27.50
N ASP A 144 -13.59 23.28 26.68
CA ASP A 144 -13.02 24.58 27.06
C ASP A 144 -14.02 25.76 26.96
N LYS A 145 -15.30 25.48 26.63
CA LYS A 145 -16.35 26.51 26.51
C LYS A 145 -17.39 26.53 27.62
N PHE A 146 -17.25 25.68 28.64
CA PHE A 146 -18.04 25.75 29.87
C PHE A 146 -17.12 25.93 31.07
N LYS A 147 -16.65 27.18 31.22
CA LYS A 147 -16.29 27.73 32.52
C LYS A 147 -17.28 28.84 32.82
N CYS A 148 -18.32 28.49 33.55
CA CYS A 148 -19.01 29.45 34.42
C CYS A 148 -18.59 29.09 35.85
N ASP A 149 -18.13 30.14 36.53
CA ASP A 149 -17.47 30.27 37.84
C ASP A 149 -16.06 29.66 37.98
#